data_AF-A0A015MGC5-F1
#
_entry.id   AF-A0A015MGC5-F1
#
_cell.length_a   1.000
_cell.length_b   1.000
_cell.length_c   1.000
_cell.angle_alpha   90.00
_cell.angle_beta   90.00
_cell.angle_gamma   90.00
#
_symmetry.space_group_name_H-M   'P 1'
#
loop_
_entity.id
_entity.type
_entity.pdbx_description
1 polymer ?
#
loop_
_entity_poly.entity_id
_entity_poly.type
_entity_poly.pdbx_seq_one_letter_code
_entity_poly.pdbx_strand_id
1 'polypeptide(L)'
;MSNSNQQRPYKEKNYPISPEIIYYGDRKFVYIVIQEGIYPPAVNYTEAPNYFPIPDNYTIKTTWCQANNSRTIQCSIYYVEEKPHYLICFRDNLQYQIITPDRRTAVSGVHLFGLQLKCINRNRKGRPRELKLHKESSKTTQIKRAKGLAKKEQMHFENTIKDFYNPKDRVVLKAIDFTVENKEYHVTFGDENYVKKKQKLQSIAYVQDVENIPRDAYRHLAAVESILPREYAISQTRQEINAYMEELIPIN
;
A
#
# COMPACT_ATOMS: atom_id res chain seq x y z
N MET A 1 2.29 -10.25 -44.06
CA MET A 1 1.17 -10.70 -43.20
C MET A 1 1.78 -11.38 -41.99
N SER A 2 1.90 -10.64 -40.88
CA SER A 2 2.59 -11.10 -39.67
C SER A 2 1.56 -11.71 -38.73
N ASN A 3 1.68 -13.01 -38.47
CA ASN A 3 0.84 -13.73 -37.50
C ASN A 3 1.27 -13.35 -36.08
N SER A 4 0.46 -12.54 -35.41
CA SER A 4 0.56 -12.27 -33.98
C SER A 4 0.01 -13.49 -33.22
N ASN A 5 0.91 -14.35 -32.75
CA ASN A 5 0.55 -15.41 -31.81
C ASN A 5 0.09 -14.77 -30.49
N GLN A 6 -1.23 -14.78 -30.29
CA GLN A 6 -1.90 -14.39 -29.07
C GLN A 6 -1.41 -15.29 -27.91
N GLN A 7 -0.63 -14.74 -26.99
CA GLN A 7 -0.37 -15.35 -25.69
C GLN A 7 -1.72 -15.49 -24.95
N ARG A 8 -2.15 -16.73 -24.70
CA ARG A 8 -3.38 -17.01 -23.96
C ARG A 8 -3.28 -16.44 -22.53
N PRO A 9 -4.36 -15.84 -21.98
CA PRO A 9 -4.30 -15.10 -20.73
C PRO A 9 -4.27 -16.01 -19.49
N TYR A 10 -3.23 -15.77 -18.70
CA TYR A 10 -3.05 -15.96 -17.25
C TYR A 10 -4.34 -16.04 -16.41
N LYS A 11 -4.53 -17.13 -15.67
CA LYS A 11 -5.48 -17.22 -14.54
C LYS A 11 -4.74 -17.62 -13.25
N GLU A 12 -4.03 -16.67 -12.64
CA GLU A 12 -3.79 -16.70 -11.19
C GLU A 12 -5.08 -16.22 -10.50
N LYS A 13 -6.07 -17.09 -10.37
CA LYS A 13 -7.24 -16.75 -9.56
C LYS A 13 -7.21 -17.65 -8.36
N ASN A 14 -6.85 -17.07 -7.21
CA ASN A 14 -7.15 -17.49 -5.83
C ASN A 14 -5.94 -17.62 -4.87
N TYR A 15 -4.70 -17.28 -5.23
CA TYR A 15 -3.63 -17.18 -4.21
C TYR A 15 -3.67 -15.80 -3.52
N PRO A 16 -3.61 -15.70 -2.17
CA PRO A 16 -3.34 -16.76 -1.18
C PRO A 16 -4.58 -17.46 -0.59
N ILE A 17 -5.80 -17.19 -1.07
CA ILE A 17 -7.05 -17.81 -0.59
C ILE A 17 -7.00 -19.35 -0.67
N SER A 18 -6.35 -19.89 -1.70
CA SER A 18 -5.99 -21.31 -1.84
C SER A 18 -4.48 -21.45 -2.02
N PRO A 19 -3.84 -22.46 -1.41
CA PRO A 19 -2.42 -22.76 -1.63
C PRO A 19 -2.16 -23.35 -3.02
N GLU A 20 -3.19 -23.76 -3.75
CA GLU A 20 -3.07 -24.33 -5.09
C GLU A 20 -2.99 -23.23 -6.17
N ILE A 21 -2.00 -23.33 -7.04
CA ILE A 21 -1.78 -22.44 -8.17
C ILE A 21 -1.69 -23.27 -9.44
N ILE A 22 -2.58 -23.00 -10.39
CA ILE A 22 -2.54 -23.61 -11.72
C ILE A 22 -1.89 -22.62 -12.70
N TYR A 23 -0.79 -23.04 -13.31
CA TYR A 23 -0.05 -22.25 -14.27
C TYR A 23 -0.15 -22.87 -15.67
N TYR A 24 -0.49 -22.04 -16.65
CA TYR A 24 -0.58 -22.43 -18.06
C TYR A 24 0.56 -21.75 -18.83
N GLY A 25 1.64 -22.50 -19.08
CA GLY A 25 2.68 -22.13 -20.05
C GLY A 25 2.54 -23.00 -21.31
N ASP A 26 3.66 -23.50 -21.85
CA ASP A 26 3.66 -24.51 -22.93
C ASP A 26 2.96 -25.82 -22.49
N ARG A 27 2.93 -26.07 -21.19
CA ARG A 27 2.17 -27.13 -20.55
C ARG A 27 1.50 -26.63 -19.27
N LYS A 28 0.51 -27.38 -18.80
CA LYS A 28 -0.14 -27.14 -17.50
C LYS A 28 0.77 -27.60 -16.37
N PHE A 29 0.98 -26.73 -15.39
CA PHE A 29 1.60 -27.06 -14.12
C PHE A 29 0.62 -26.83 -12.98
N VAL A 30 0.60 -27.73 -12.01
CA VAL A 30 -0.14 -27.56 -10.76
C VAL A 30 0.88 -27.44 -9.64
N TYR A 31 0.78 -26.35 -8.88
CA TYR A 31 1.62 -26.09 -7.72
C TYR A 31 0.76 -26.05 -6.47
N ILE A 32 1.31 -26.55 -5.36
CA ILE A 32 0.74 -26.37 -4.02
C ILE A 32 1.82 -25.70 -3.18
N VAL A 33 1.57 -24.47 -2.75
CA VAL A 33 2.51 -23.74 -1.91
C VAL A 33 2.44 -24.26 -0.48
N ILE A 34 3.56 -24.77 0.03
CA ILE A 34 3.69 -25.23 1.43
C ILE A 34 4.28 -24.10 2.27
N GLN A 35 5.37 -23.51 1.77
CA GLN A 35 6.07 -22.44 2.45
C GLN A 35 6.59 -21.44 1.42
N GLU A 36 6.24 -20.17 1.60
CA GLU A 36 6.63 -19.12 0.67
C GLU A 36 8.09 -18.71 0.79
N GLY A 37 8.75 -18.92 1.93
CA GLY A 37 10.10 -18.40 2.12
C GLY A 37 10.21 -16.87 2.09
N ILE A 38 11.44 -16.37 2.25
CA ILE A 38 11.77 -14.93 2.31
C ILE A 38 12.97 -14.67 1.40
N TYR A 39 13.08 -13.46 0.85
CA TYR A 39 14.29 -13.07 0.14
C TYR A 39 15.41 -12.71 1.13
N PRO A 40 16.58 -13.36 1.05
CA PRO A 40 17.71 -13.00 1.90
C PRO A 40 18.23 -11.60 1.56
N PRO A 41 19.02 -10.95 2.44
CA PRO A 41 19.58 -9.63 2.16
C PRO A 41 20.41 -9.58 0.87
N ALA A 42 21.22 -10.61 0.63
CA ALA A 42 21.91 -10.85 -0.63
C ALA A 42 21.11 -11.87 -1.46
N VAL A 43 20.21 -11.37 -2.32
CA VAL A 43 19.34 -12.23 -3.14
C VAL A 43 20.11 -12.77 -4.33
N ASN A 44 20.14 -14.09 -4.48
CA ASN A 44 20.64 -14.74 -5.69
C ASN A 44 19.52 -14.83 -6.75
N TYR A 45 19.91 -14.81 -8.02
CA TYR A 45 18.99 -14.84 -9.16
C TYR A 45 19.27 -16.05 -10.04
N THR A 46 18.25 -16.53 -10.74
CA THR A 46 18.42 -17.54 -11.80
C THR A 46 19.19 -16.97 -12.99
N GLU A 47 19.87 -17.84 -13.75
CA GLU A 47 20.61 -17.44 -14.96
C GLU A 47 19.71 -16.92 -16.09
N ALA A 48 20.33 -16.26 -17.08
CA ALA A 48 19.69 -15.79 -18.31
C ALA A 48 18.90 -16.91 -19.03
N PRO A 49 17.83 -16.59 -19.79
CA PRO A 49 17.42 -15.26 -20.22
C PRO A 49 16.54 -14.48 -19.21
N ASN A 50 16.05 -15.14 -18.17
CA ASN A 50 15.13 -14.54 -17.20
C ASN A 50 15.68 -14.63 -15.78
N TYR A 51 15.91 -13.48 -15.15
CA TYR A 51 16.42 -13.37 -13.79
C TYR A 51 15.27 -13.40 -12.76
N PHE A 52 15.04 -14.55 -12.14
CA PHE A 52 14.08 -14.70 -11.05
C PHE A 52 14.81 -14.72 -9.70
N PRO A 53 14.37 -13.92 -8.71
CA PRO A 53 14.95 -13.94 -7.38
C PRO A 53 14.66 -15.26 -6.66
N ILE A 54 15.67 -15.80 -5.98
CA ILE A 54 15.61 -17.10 -5.32
C ILE A 54 15.31 -16.91 -3.83
N PRO A 55 14.15 -17.38 -3.33
CA PRO A 55 13.78 -17.28 -1.92
C PRO A 55 14.52 -18.30 -1.06
N ASP A 56 14.77 -17.94 0.20
CA ASP A 56 15.22 -18.84 1.26
C ASP A 56 14.02 -19.45 2.00
N ASN A 57 14.18 -20.66 2.53
CA ASN A 57 13.15 -21.43 3.23
C ASN A 57 11.84 -21.57 2.44
N TYR A 58 11.95 -21.87 1.16
CA TYR A 58 10.82 -21.97 0.23
C TYR A 58 10.52 -23.42 -0.10
N THR A 59 9.25 -23.83 -0.01
CA THR A 59 8.82 -25.19 -0.28
C THR A 59 7.52 -25.21 -1.05
N ILE A 60 7.49 -25.96 -2.15
CA ILE A 60 6.29 -26.19 -2.95
C ILE A 60 6.18 -27.66 -3.36
N LYS A 61 4.97 -28.10 -3.65
CA LYS A 61 4.73 -29.34 -4.40
C LYS A 61 4.36 -29.01 -5.83
N THR A 62 4.86 -29.78 -6.77
CA THR A 62 4.49 -29.67 -8.18
C THR A 62 4.28 -31.05 -8.79
N THR A 63 3.45 -31.12 -9.82
CA THR A 63 3.25 -32.33 -10.62
C THR A 63 4.35 -32.45 -11.68
N TRP A 64 5.04 -33.59 -11.68
CA TRP A 64 6.07 -34.00 -12.62
C TRP A 64 5.57 -35.13 -13.53
N CYS A 65 5.97 -35.13 -14.81
CA CYS A 65 5.52 -36.05 -15.89
C CYS A 65 4.11 -35.77 -16.49
N GLN A 66 3.87 -36.37 -17.67
CA GLN A 66 2.66 -36.19 -18.49
C GLN A 66 1.43 -36.93 -17.92
N ALA A 67 0.24 -36.47 -18.29
CA ALA A 67 -1.07 -36.63 -17.61
C ALA A 67 -1.44 -38.01 -17.04
N ASN A 68 -0.93 -39.12 -17.59
CA ASN A 68 -1.35 -40.47 -17.18
C ASN A 68 -0.46 -41.07 -16.06
N ASN A 69 0.72 -40.50 -15.79
CA ASN A 69 1.67 -40.95 -14.77
C ASN A 69 2.21 -39.78 -13.94
N SER A 70 1.39 -38.75 -13.71
CA SER A 70 1.83 -37.54 -12.99
C SER A 70 2.21 -37.88 -11.55
N ARG A 71 3.48 -37.69 -11.20
CA ARG A 71 3.97 -37.84 -9.82
C ARG A 71 4.04 -36.47 -9.16
N THR A 72 3.61 -36.37 -7.92
CA THR A 72 3.83 -35.16 -7.13
C THR A 72 5.23 -35.22 -6.52
N ILE A 73 6.02 -34.19 -6.80
CA ILE A 73 7.34 -33.99 -6.19
C ILE A 73 7.28 -32.77 -5.28
N GLN A 74 8.10 -32.78 -4.23
CA GLN A 74 8.28 -31.62 -3.35
C GLN A 74 9.63 -30.99 -3.65
N CYS A 75 9.60 -29.69 -3.95
CA CYS A 75 10.76 -28.88 -4.26
C CYS A 75 10.99 -27.90 -3.10
N SER A 76 12.20 -27.89 -2.54
CA SER A 76 12.57 -27.02 -1.42
C SER A 76 13.85 -26.26 -1.72
N ILE A 77 13.94 -25.02 -1.25
CA ILE A 77 15.11 -24.14 -1.37
C ILE A 77 15.47 -23.62 0.01
N TYR A 78 16.75 -23.73 0.38
CA TYR A 78 17.31 -23.18 1.60
C TYR A 78 18.71 -22.61 1.31
N TYR A 79 19.13 -21.63 2.10
CA TYR A 79 20.46 -21.03 1.97
C TYR A 79 21.43 -21.61 3.01
N VAL A 80 22.63 -21.96 2.55
CA VAL A 80 23.77 -22.31 3.41
C VAL A 80 24.95 -21.49 2.92
N GLU A 81 25.60 -20.75 3.83
CA GLU A 81 26.73 -19.86 3.49
C GLU A 81 26.42 -18.93 2.30
N GLU A 82 25.27 -18.25 2.35
CA GLU A 82 24.77 -17.31 1.31
C GLU A 82 24.52 -17.94 -0.07
N LYS A 83 24.55 -19.28 -0.18
CA LYS A 83 24.30 -20.01 -1.43
C LYS A 83 23.02 -20.83 -1.37
N PRO A 84 22.13 -20.71 -2.37
CA PRO A 84 20.90 -21.49 -2.42
C PRO A 84 21.21 -22.95 -2.74
N HIS A 85 20.61 -23.84 -1.96
CA HIS A 85 20.62 -25.28 -2.13
C HIS A 85 19.22 -25.73 -2.53
N TYR A 86 19.16 -26.62 -3.52
CA TYR A 86 17.91 -27.07 -4.14
C TYR A 86 17.69 -28.54 -3.83
N LEU A 87 16.53 -28.84 -3.24
CA LEU A 87 16.14 -30.19 -2.83
C LEU A 87 14.88 -30.61 -3.57
N ILE A 88 14.92 -31.81 -4.17
CA ILE A 88 13.74 -32.45 -4.76
C ILE A 88 13.51 -33.78 -4.06
N CYS A 89 12.29 -33.95 -3.53
CA CYS A 89 11.85 -35.17 -2.87
C CYS A 89 10.77 -35.85 -3.71
N PHE A 90 10.99 -37.13 -4.04
CA PHE A 90 10.01 -37.99 -4.67
C PHE A 90 9.23 -38.73 -3.59
N ARG A 91 7.90 -38.80 -3.74
CA ARG A 91 6.96 -39.31 -2.71
C ARG A 91 7.29 -40.70 -2.14
N ASP A 92 8.08 -41.49 -2.87
CA ASP A 92 8.31 -42.90 -2.55
C ASP A 92 9.67 -43.18 -1.89
N ASN A 93 10.55 -42.19 -1.70
CA ASN A 93 11.79 -42.36 -0.94
C ASN A 93 12.23 -41.03 -0.31
N LEU A 94 12.60 -41.05 0.97
CA LEU A 94 13.26 -39.96 1.72
C LEU A 94 14.64 -39.55 1.15
N GLN A 95 14.91 -39.86 -0.12
CA GLN A 95 16.14 -39.48 -0.80
C GLN A 95 16.01 -38.06 -1.35
N TYR A 96 16.72 -37.16 -0.70
CA TYR A 96 16.99 -35.83 -1.21
C TYR A 96 18.03 -35.92 -2.32
N GLN A 97 17.66 -35.55 -3.54
CA GLN A 97 18.69 -35.25 -4.55
C GLN A 97 19.05 -33.78 -4.44
N ILE A 98 20.29 -33.50 -4.00
CA ILE A 98 20.89 -32.17 -4.13
C ILE A 98 21.20 -32.00 -5.61
N ILE A 99 20.42 -31.17 -6.29
CA ILE A 99 20.68 -30.85 -7.69
C ILE A 99 21.48 -29.56 -7.74
N THR A 100 22.76 -29.67 -8.03
CA THR A 100 23.50 -28.57 -8.66
C THR A 100 22.93 -28.41 -10.08
N PRO A 101 22.55 -27.20 -10.50
CA PRO A 101 21.96 -26.99 -11.82
C PRO A 101 23.01 -27.26 -12.91
N ASP A 102 23.11 -28.50 -13.38
CA ASP A 102 23.83 -28.86 -14.59
C ASP A 102 22.91 -28.66 -15.81
N ARG A 103 23.48 -28.20 -16.92
CA ARG A 103 22.80 -27.62 -18.10
C ARG A 103 22.06 -28.63 -18.98
N ARG A 104 21.78 -29.85 -18.50
CA ARG A 104 21.27 -30.97 -19.32
C ARG A 104 19.97 -31.62 -18.83
N THR A 105 19.11 -30.92 -18.11
CA THR A 105 17.78 -31.45 -17.77
C THR A 105 16.68 -30.95 -18.72
N ALA A 106 15.82 -31.86 -19.19
CA ALA A 106 14.71 -31.58 -20.10
C ALA A 106 13.61 -30.66 -19.52
N VAL A 107 13.63 -30.38 -18.20
CA VAL A 107 12.68 -29.49 -17.54
C VAL A 107 13.42 -28.32 -16.92
N SER A 108 12.93 -27.11 -17.20
CA SER A 108 13.41 -25.86 -16.61
C SER A 108 13.26 -25.89 -15.09
N GLY A 109 14.36 -25.71 -14.37
CA GLY A 109 14.37 -25.57 -12.91
C GLY A 109 13.48 -24.43 -12.41
N VAL A 110 13.40 -23.32 -13.15
CA VAL A 110 12.48 -22.20 -12.84
C VAL A 110 11.05 -22.70 -12.68
N HIS A 111 10.56 -23.48 -13.66
CA HIS A 111 9.21 -24.02 -13.64
C HIS A 111 9.06 -25.10 -12.57
N LEU A 112 10.07 -25.93 -12.37
CA LEU A 112 10.06 -26.99 -11.35
C LEU A 112 9.88 -26.43 -9.94
N PHE A 113 10.52 -25.29 -9.67
CA PHE A 113 10.43 -24.57 -8.40
C PHE A 113 9.36 -23.46 -8.42
N GLY A 114 8.61 -23.28 -9.51
CA GLY A 114 7.59 -22.23 -9.61
C GLY A 114 8.11 -20.82 -9.37
N LEU A 115 9.39 -20.53 -9.64
CA LEU A 115 10.00 -19.21 -9.36
C LEU A 115 9.39 -18.09 -10.23
N GLN A 116 8.77 -18.45 -11.35
CA GLN A 116 8.06 -17.54 -12.25
C GLN A 116 6.68 -17.08 -11.73
N LEU A 117 6.17 -17.66 -10.64
CA LEU A 117 4.84 -17.37 -10.11
C LEU A 117 4.78 -15.98 -9.47
N LYS A 118 4.19 -15.01 -10.18
CA LYS A 118 4.13 -13.61 -9.73
C LYS A 118 3.17 -13.41 -8.55
N CYS A 119 2.14 -14.23 -8.39
CA CYS A 119 1.24 -14.22 -7.23
C CYS A 119 1.97 -14.39 -5.90
N ILE A 120 2.93 -15.33 -5.83
CA ILE A 120 3.73 -15.57 -4.62
C ILE A 120 4.57 -14.32 -4.29
N ASN A 121 5.17 -13.70 -5.31
CA ASN A 121 5.93 -12.46 -5.14
C ASN A 121 5.07 -11.28 -4.67
N ARG A 122 3.86 -11.16 -5.20
CA ARG A 122 2.90 -10.14 -4.75
C ARG A 122 2.53 -10.36 -3.29
N ASN A 123 2.32 -11.62 -2.87
CA ASN A 123 1.98 -11.92 -1.48
C ASN A 123 3.15 -11.64 -0.52
N ARG A 124 4.38 -11.99 -0.89
CA ARG A 124 5.60 -11.66 -0.11
C ARG A 124 5.77 -10.14 0.07
N LYS A 125 5.56 -9.34 -0.98
CA LYS A 125 5.64 -7.87 -0.93
C LYS A 125 4.44 -7.23 -0.23
N GLY A 126 3.31 -7.92 -0.21
CA GLY A 126 2.04 -7.49 0.38
C GLY A 126 1.89 -7.82 1.85
N ARG A 127 2.84 -8.54 2.48
CA ARG A 127 2.82 -8.73 3.93
C ARG A 127 2.81 -7.35 4.59
N PRO A 128 1.78 -7.03 5.41
CA PRO A 128 1.69 -5.75 6.06
C PRO A 128 2.94 -5.60 6.93
N ARG A 129 3.77 -4.60 6.62
CA ARG A 129 4.78 -4.17 7.59
C ARG A 129 4.01 -3.77 8.83
N GLU A 130 4.39 -4.33 9.98
CA GLU A 130 3.85 -3.88 11.24
C GLU A 130 3.99 -2.36 11.31
N LEU A 131 2.85 -1.70 11.51
CA LEU A 131 2.85 -0.26 11.63
C LEU A 131 3.49 0.08 12.96
N LYS A 132 4.54 0.91 12.92
CA LYS A 132 5.07 1.55 14.13
C LYS A 132 3.94 2.15 14.95
N LEU A 133 4.09 2.07 16.27
CA LEU A 133 3.18 2.69 17.24
C LEU A 133 2.99 4.17 16.91
N HIS A 134 1.84 4.75 17.29
CA HIS A 134 1.53 6.13 16.96
C HIS A 134 2.61 7.10 17.50
N LYS A 135 3.03 6.92 18.76
CA LYS A 135 4.08 7.70 19.42
C LYS A 135 5.45 7.64 18.74
N GLU A 136 5.78 6.50 18.12
CA GLU A 136 7.07 6.26 17.45
C GLU A 136 7.09 6.79 16.01
N SER A 137 5.93 7.17 15.47
CA SER A 137 5.79 7.64 14.10
C SER A 137 5.95 9.15 14.00
N SER A 138 6.55 9.63 12.91
CA SER A 138 6.73 11.07 12.68
C SER A 138 5.37 11.79 12.59
N LYS A 139 5.31 13.08 12.97
CA LYS A 139 4.09 13.90 12.84
C LYS A 139 3.49 13.86 11.43
N THR A 140 4.34 13.91 10.40
CA THR A 140 3.93 13.81 8.99
C THR A 140 3.30 12.46 8.67
N THR A 141 3.87 11.36 9.17
CA THR A 141 3.32 10.02 9.02
C THR A 141 1.95 9.90 9.70
N GLN A 142 1.82 10.42 10.92
CA GLN A 142 0.56 10.43 11.65
C GLN A 142 -0.54 11.17 10.86
N ILE A 143 -0.24 12.35 10.31
CA ILE A 143 -1.18 13.12 9.47
C ILE A 143 -1.58 12.33 8.21
N LYS A 144 -0.62 11.71 7.53
CA LYS A 144 -0.91 10.88 6.34
C LYS A 144 -1.81 9.69 6.67
N ARG A 145 -1.56 9.02 7.80
CA ARG A 145 -2.41 7.91 8.28
C ARG A 145 -3.83 8.40 8.57
N ALA A 146 -3.98 9.52 9.27
CA ALA A 146 -5.27 10.11 9.58
C ALA A 146 -6.07 10.47 8.32
N LYS A 147 -5.44 11.17 7.36
CA LYS A 147 -6.06 11.48 6.06
C LYS A 147 -6.40 10.23 5.25
N GLY A 148 -5.56 9.19 5.32
CA GLY A 148 -5.79 7.92 4.65
C GLY A 148 -7.03 7.18 5.19
N LEU A 149 -7.18 7.13 6.51
CA LEU A 149 -8.37 6.59 7.18
C LEU A 149 -9.62 7.38 6.78
N ALA A 150 -9.57 8.70 6.93
CA ALA A 150 -10.67 9.60 6.57
C ALA A 150 -11.13 9.39 5.11
N LYS A 151 -10.19 9.28 4.16
CA LYS A 151 -10.52 8.98 2.76
C LYS A 151 -11.21 7.62 2.57
N LYS A 152 -10.81 6.61 3.34
CA LYS A 152 -11.43 5.28 3.29
C LYS A 152 -12.87 5.33 3.80
N GLU A 153 -13.09 6.02 4.92
CA GLU A 153 -14.43 6.23 5.48
C GLU A 153 -15.32 7.08 4.56
N GLN A 154 -14.76 8.09 3.89
CA GLN A 154 -15.49 8.87 2.88
C GLN A 154 -16.01 7.98 1.75
N MET A 155 -15.14 7.12 1.19
CA MET A 155 -15.56 6.18 0.13
C MET A 155 -16.62 5.19 0.64
N HIS A 156 -16.48 4.71 1.88
CA HIS A 156 -17.48 3.83 2.48
C HIS A 156 -18.83 4.56 2.62
N PHE A 157 -18.82 5.76 3.19
CA PHE A 157 -20.00 6.61 3.32
C PHE A 157 -20.69 6.79 1.98
N GLU A 158 -19.97 7.25 0.95
CA GLU A 158 -20.50 7.48 -0.40
C GLU A 158 -21.16 6.23 -1.01
N ASN A 159 -20.56 5.06 -0.80
CA ASN A 159 -21.12 3.78 -1.27
C ASN A 159 -22.42 3.40 -0.55
N THR A 160 -22.51 3.67 0.76
CA THR A 160 -23.67 3.32 1.59
C THR A 160 -24.84 4.29 1.48
N ILE A 161 -24.67 5.52 0.95
CA ILE A 161 -25.75 6.54 0.88
C ILE A 161 -27.03 5.98 0.27
N LYS A 162 -26.91 5.18 -0.80
CA LYS A 162 -28.06 4.65 -1.56
C LYS A 162 -28.93 3.69 -0.75
N ASP A 163 -28.37 3.09 0.30
CA ASP A 163 -29.09 2.16 1.16
C ASP A 163 -29.98 2.90 2.17
N PHE A 164 -29.73 4.19 2.42
CA PHE A 164 -30.39 4.98 3.46
C PHE A 164 -31.17 6.20 2.93
N TYR A 165 -30.77 6.77 1.79
CA TYR A 165 -31.34 8.02 1.27
C TYR A 165 -31.81 7.89 -0.18
N ASN A 166 -32.76 8.74 -0.57
CA ASN A 166 -33.19 8.80 -1.96
C ASN A 166 -32.05 9.34 -2.84
N PRO A 167 -31.82 8.83 -4.06
CA PRO A 167 -30.79 9.36 -4.96
C PRO A 167 -30.95 10.85 -5.32
N LYS A 168 -32.14 11.44 -5.11
CA LYS A 168 -32.38 12.88 -5.29
C LYS A 168 -31.90 13.73 -4.11
N ASP A 169 -31.70 13.13 -2.94
CA ASP A 169 -31.27 13.85 -1.75
C ASP A 169 -29.77 14.13 -1.80
N ARG A 170 -29.38 15.38 -1.49
CA ARG A 170 -27.97 15.77 -1.44
C ARG A 170 -27.38 15.42 -0.07
N VAL A 171 -26.77 14.24 0.01
CA VAL A 171 -26.08 13.75 1.21
C VAL A 171 -24.58 13.96 1.06
N VAL A 172 -23.94 14.62 2.04
CA VAL A 172 -22.50 14.97 2.00
C VAL A 172 -21.89 14.76 3.37
N LEU A 173 -20.77 14.03 3.43
CA LEU A 173 -19.92 13.95 4.61
C LEU A 173 -19.08 15.22 4.71
N LYS A 174 -19.22 15.97 5.80
CA LYS A 174 -18.53 17.27 5.98
C LYS A 174 -17.16 17.14 6.66
N ALA A 175 -17.08 16.32 7.70
CA ALA A 175 -15.86 16.08 8.45
C ALA A 175 -15.93 14.74 9.19
N ILE A 176 -14.78 14.21 9.58
CA ILE A 176 -14.63 13.11 10.52
C ILE A 176 -13.71 13.57 11.66
N ASP A 177 -14.17 13.33 12.88
CA ASP A 177 -13.44 13.53 14.12
C ASP A 177 -13.14 12.18 14.76
N PHE A 178 -11.89 11.99 15.17
CA PHE A 178 -11.47 10.78 15.86
C PHE A 178 -10.20 11.03 16.68
N THR A 179 -9.99 10.17 17.67
CA THR A 179 -8.80 10.20 18.51
C THR A 179 -7.91 9.00 18.24
N VAL A 180 -6.61 9.23 18.28
CA VAL A 180 -5.61 8.16 18.37
C VAL A 180 -4.79 8.44 19.61
N GLU A 181 -4.95 7.60 20.62
CA GLU A 181 -4.45 7.87 21.98
C GLU A 181 -5.03 9.20 22.51
N ASN A 182 -4.18 10.12 22.97
CA ASN A 182 -4.59 11.42 23.52
C ASN A 182 -4.57 12.55 22.46
N LYS A 183 -4.54 12.19 21.17
CA LYS A 183 -4.47 13.14 20.07
C LYS A 183 -5.72 13.10 19.22
N GLU A 184 -6.36 14.24 19.12
CA GLU A 184 -7.54 14.44 18.28
C GLU A 184 -7.17 14.80 16.84
N TYR A 185 -7.96 14.27 15.91
CA TYR A 185 -7.85 14.49 14.49
C TYR A 185 -9.18 14.96 13.94
N HIS A 186 -9.18 16.17 13.39
CA HIS A 186 -10.28 16.74 12.61
C HIS A 186 -9.92 16.70 11.12
N VAL A 187 -10.69 15.95 10.31
CA VAL A 187 -10.49 15.87 8.86
C VAL A 187 -11.76 16.32 8.14
N THR A 188 -11.71 17.45 7.46
CA THR A 188 -12.81 17.98 6.64
C THR A 188 -12.78 17.44 5.21
N PHE A 189 -13.96 17.25 4.61
CA PHE A 189 -14.14 16.82 3.23
C PHE A 189 -14.83 17.89 2.39
N GLY A 190 -14.39 18.02 1.14
CA GLY A 190 -14.82 19.05 0.20
C GLY A 190 -13.76 20.12 0.00
N ASP A 191 -13.89 20.87 -1.10
CA ASP A 191 -13.07 22.06 -1.31
C ASP A 191 -13.35 23.04 -0.17
N GLU A 192 -12.29 23.45 0.53
CA GLU A 192 -12.38 24.60 1.42
C GLU A 192 -12.94 25.75 0.57
N ASN A 193 -14.16 26.19 0.88
CA ASN A 193 -14.72 27.36 0.22
C ASN A 193 -13.79 28.53 0.53
N TYR A 194 -12.91 28.86 -0.42
CA TYR A 194 -11.84 29.84 -0.25
C TYR A 194 -12.42 31.17 0.25
N VAL A 195 -13.61 31.53 -0.23
CA VAL A 195 -14.36 32.71 0.23
C VAL A 195 -14.70 32.61 1.71
N LYS A 196 -15.29 31.50 2.16
CA LYS A 196 -15.61 31.30 3.60
C LYS A 196 -14.36 31.26 4.48
N LYS A 197 -13.26 30.68 3.99
CA LYS A 197 -11.98 30.64 4.73
C LYS A 197 -11.40 32.04 4.87
N LYS A 198 -11.39 32.82 3.79
CA LYS A 198 -10.95 34.21 3.78
C LYS A 198 -11.84 35.07 4.71
N GLN A 199 -13.16 34.92 4.62
CA GLN A 199 -14.11 35.57 5.53
C GLN A 199 -13.83 35.22 7.00
N LYS A 200 -13.61 33.94 7.32
CA LYS A 200 -13.26 33.51 8.69
C LYS A 200 -11.97 34.18 9.19
N LEU A 201 -10.92 34.23 8.37
CA LEU A 201 -9.67 34.89 8.72
C LEU A 201 -9.85 36.40 8.94
N GLN A 202 -10.61 37.06 8.06
CA GLN A 202 -10.93 38.48 8.17
C GLN A 202 -11.77 38.80 9.42
N SER A 203 -12.78 38.00 9.74
CA SER A 203 -13.57 38.17 10.96
C SER A 203 -12.73 38.03 12.22
N ILE A 204 -11.79 37.08 12.26
CA ILE A 204 -10.89 36.94 13.41
C ILE A 204 -9.92 38.11 13.50
N ALA A 205 -9.33 38.54 12.38
CA ALA A 205 -8.48 39.72 12.34
C ALA A 205 -9.21 40.95 12.89
N TYR A 206 -10.45 41.17 12.42
CA TYR A 206 -11.34 42.25 12.86
C TYR A 206 -11.61 42.20 14.37
N VAL A 207 -12.03 41.05 14.91
CA VAL A 207 -12.30 40.92 16.36
C VAL A 207 -11.04 41.18 17.17
N GLN A 208 -9.88 40.67 16.74
CA GLN A 208 -8.62 40.94 17.43
C GLN A 208 -8.24 42.42 17.42
N ASP A 209 -8.53 43.15 16.34
CA ASP A 209 -8.23 44.58 16.22
C ASP A 209 -9.22 45.45 17.01
N VAL A 210 -10.52 45.13 16.97
CA VAL A 210 -11.56 45.87 17.69
C VAL A 210 -11.45 45.66 19.21
N GLU A 211 -11.26 44.41 19.63
CA GLU A 211 -11.20 44.05 21.06
C GLU A 211 -9.77 44.10 21.63
N ASN A 212 -8.79 44.57 20.84
CA ASN A 212 -7.37 44.63 21.22
C ASN A 212 -6.82 43.31 21.77
N ILE A 213 -7.22 42.17 21.20
CA ILE A 213 -6.75 40.85 21.64
C ILE A 213 -5.26 40.72 21.29
N PRO A 214 -4.37 40.57 22.29
CA PRO A 214 -2.94 40.39 22.02
C PRO A 214 -2.68 39.14 21.18
N ARG A 215 -1.70 39.20 20.27
CA ARG A 215 -1.35 38.05 19.41
C ARG A 215 -1.02 36.81 20.21
N ASP A 216 -0.29 36.96 21.31
CA ASP A 216 0.10 35.82 22.15
C ASP A 216 -1.11 35.20 22.87
N ALA A 217 -2.10 36.00 23.29
CA ALA A 217 -3.35 35.48 23.84
C ALA A 217 -4.10 34.62 22.82
N TYR A 218 -4.20 35.09 21.56
CA TYR A 218 -4.79 34.30 20.50
C TYR A 218 -3.99 33.03 20.18
N ARG A 219 -2.65 33.08 20.21
CA ARG A 219 -1.80 31.89 20.02
C ARG A 219 -2.08 30.82 21.05
N HIS A 220 -2.29 31.18 22.32
CA HIS A 220 -2.70 30.24 23.35
C HIS A 220 -4.07 29.63 23.06
N LEU A 221 -5.05 30.44 22.66
CA LEU A 221 -6.39 29.95 22.30
C LEU A 221 -6.35 28.97 21.12
N ALA A 222 -5.64 29.32 20.04
CA ALA A 222 -5.47 28.47 18.86
C ALA A 222 -4.56 27.25 19.08
N ALA A 223 -3.80 27.22 20.18
CA ALA A 223 -3.05 26.02 20.58
C ALA A 223 -3.97 24.95 21.17
N VAL A 224 -5.04 25.37 21.87
CA VAL A 224 -6.02 24.49 22.50
C VAL A 224 -7.11 24.08 21.52
N GLU A 225 -7.61 25.04 20.72
CA GLU A 225 -8.70 24.79 19.79
C GLU A 225 -8.17 24.52 18.37
N SER A 226 -8.26 23.27 17.93
CA SER A 226 -7.71 22.85 16.62
C SER A 226 -8.48 23.40 15.42
N ILE A 227 -9.74 23.83 15.62
CA ILE A 227 -10.62 24.41 14.60
C ILE A 227 -10.25 25.88 14.29
N LEU A 228 -9.51 26.56 15.17
CA LEU A 228 -9.09 27.94 14.97
C LEU A 228 -7.91 28.04 13.99
N PRO A 229 -7.90 29.07 13.11
CA PRO A 229 -6.74 29.37 12.28
C PRO A 229 -5.50 29.67 13.11
N ARG A 230 -4.33 29.38 12.55
CA ARG A 230 -3.06 29.73 13.18
C ARG A 230 -2.81 31.23 13.04
N GLU A 231 -2.17 31.82 14.06
CA GLU A 231 -1.91 33.27 14.13
C GLU A 231 -1.16 33.80 12.89
N TYR A 232 -0.21 33.05 12.33
CA TYR A 232 0.50 33.48 11.12
C TYR A 232 -0.45 33.73 9.94
N ALA A 233 -1.51 32.93 9.79
CA ALA A 233 -2.47 33.08 8.68
C ALA A 233 -3.32 34.35 8.85
N ILE A 234 -3.61 34.71 10.09
CA ILE A 234 -4.32 35.96 10.42
C ILE A 234 -3.41 37.16 10.20
N SER A 235 -2.15 37.07 10.64
CA SER A 235 -1.14 38.11 10.39
C SER A 235 -0.92 38.34 8.89
N GLN A 236 -0.90 37.29 8.08
CA GLN A 236 -0.80 37.40 6.62
C GLN A 236 -2.03 38.08 6.02
N THR A 237 -3.23 37.71 6.49
CA THR A 237 -4.49 38.36 6.07
C THR A 237 -4.49 39.86 6.41
N ARG A 238 -3.95 40.26 7.57
CA ARG A 238 -3.79 41.67 7.93
C ARG A 238 -2.84 42.41 7.00
N GLN A 239 -1.71 41.80 6.64
CA GLN A 239 -0.78 42.39 5.68
C GLN A 239 -1.43 42.59 4.31
N GLU A 240 -2.23 41.63 3.83
CA GLU A 240 -2.99 41.76 2.59
C GLU A 240 -4.02 42.90 2.64
N ILE A 241 -4.72 43.05 3.77
CA ILE A 241 -5.68 44.17 3.97
C ILE A 241 -4.93 45.50 3.97
N ASN A 242 -3.83 45.62 4.72
CA ASN A 242 -3.06 46.85 4.80
C ASN A 242 -2.50 47.26 3.44
N ALA A 243 -1.92 46.33 2.68
CA ALA A 243 -1.43 46.58 1.33
C ALA A 243 -2.56 47.06 0.40
N TYR A 244 -3.74 46.44 0.49
CA TYR A 244 -4.91 46.87 -0.27
C TYR A 244 -5.39 48.28 0.14
N MET A 245 -5.35 48.60 1.43
CA MET A 245 -5.71 49.94 1.93
C MET A 245 -4.71 51.01 1.50
N GLU A 246 -3.41 50.70 1.49
CA GLU A 246 -2.35 51.59 0.99
C GLU A 246 -2.52 51.93 -0.50
N GLU A 247 -2.97 50.97 -1.32
CA GLU A 247 -3.32 51.22 -2.72
C GLU A 247 -4.55 52.12 -2.89
N LEU A 248 -5.56 51.97 -2.03
CA LEU A 248 -6.81 52.73 -2.11
C LEU A 248 -6.74 54.13 -1.51
N ILE A 249 -5.91 54.33 -0.49
CA ILE A 249 -5.75 55.60 0.21
C ILE A 249 -4.25 55.94 0.22
N PRO A 250 -3.72 56.49 -0.88
CA PRO A 250 -2.33 56.94 -0.93
C PRO A 250 -2.15 58.04 0.12
N ILE A 251 -1.27 57.81 1.09
CA ILE A 251 -0.86 58.84 2.03
C ILE A 251 0.23 59.64 1.33
N ASN A 252 -0.15 60.78 0.76
CA ASN A 252 0.79 61.80 0.26
C ASN A 252 1.41 62.58 1.43
#